data_AF-A0A924GQX7-F1
#
_entry.id   AF-A0A924GQX7-F1
#
_cell.length_a   1.000
_cell.length_b   1.000
_cell.length_c   1.000
_cell.angle_alpha   90.00
_cell.angle_beta   90.00
_cell.angle_gamma   90.00
#
_symmetry.space_group_name_H-M   'P 1'
#
loop_
_entity.id
_entity.type
_entity.pdbx_description
1 polymer ?
#
loop_
_entity_poly.entity_id
_entity_poly.type
_entity_poly.pdbx_seq_one_letter_code
_entity_poly.pdbx_strand_id
1 'polypeptide(L)' 'AMQVFGAMGLSPDTPLAYFWTWGRALHLMDGPDEVHLRTVARYELAQARARMGTTAAYFTTPEQLQAPPRIR' A
#
# COMPACT_ATOMS: atom_id res chain seq x y z
N ALA A 1 -15.06 17.25 6.28
CA ALA A 1 -15.17 18.71 6.50
C ALA A 1 -16.16 19.35 5.52
N MET A 2 -15.93 19.28 4.20
CA MET A 2 -16.79 19.94 3.20
C MET A 2 -18.30 19.71 3.41
N GLN A 3 -18.70 18.45 3.56
CA GLN A 3 -20.09 18.06 3.76
C GLN A 3 -20.71 18.59 5.07
N VAL A 4 -19.92 18.74 6.13
CA VAL A 4 -20.39 19.25 7.43
C VAL A 4 -20.76 20.73 7.32
N PHE A 5 -20.07 21.49 6.46
CA PHE A 5 -20.32 22.92 6.22
C PHE A 5 -21.35 23.17 5.12
N GLY A 6 -21.85 22.13 4.45
CA GLY A 6 -22.83 22.26 3.36
C GLY A 6 -22.36 23.22 2.27
N ALA A 7 -23.25 24.11 1.81
CA ALA A 7 -22.94 25.10 0.78
C ALA A 7 -21.79 26.05 1.16
N MET A 8 -21.62 26.36 2.45
CA MET A 8 -20.53 27.21 2.94
C MET A 8 -19.14 26.59 2.72
N GLY A 9 -19.05 25.26 2.61
CA GLY A 9 -17.78 24.59 2.29
C GLY A 9 -17.25 24.93 0.89
N LEU A 10 -18.13 25.29 -0.03
CA LEU A 10 -17.77 25.69 -1.40
C LEU A 10 -17.63 27.21 -1.55
N SER A 11 -17.99 27.97 -0.51
CA SER A 11 -17.94 29.42 -0.49
C SER A 11 -16.56 29.94 -0.06
N PRO A 12 -16.17 31.16 -0.46
CA PRO A 12 -14.99 31.84 0.08
C PRO A 12 -15.07 32.13 1.59
N ASP A 13 -16.23 31.97 2.21
CA ASP A 13 -16.44 32.18 3.65
C ASP A 13 -15.57 31.27 4.53
N THR A 14 -15.08 30.15 3.98
CA THR A 14 -14.15 29.25 4.65
C THR A 14 -12.98 28.92 3.73
N PRO A 15 -11.79 28.59 4.26
CA PRO A 15 -10.65 28.20 3.42
C PRO A 15 -10.80 26.78 2.83
N LEU A 16 -11.92 26.08 3.05
CA LEU A 16 -12.10 24.68 2.70
C LEU A 16 -11.98 24.42 1.19
N ALA A 17 -12.60 25.27 0.36
CA ALA A 17 -12.51 25.14 -1.09
C ALA A 17 -11.06 25.28 -1.59
N TYR A 18 -10.30 26.23 -1.04
CA TYR A 18 -8.90 26.44 -1.38
C TYR A 18 -8.03 25.24 -0.99
N PHE A 19 -8.19 24.72 0.24
CA PHE A 19 -7.43 23.55 0.66
C PHE A 19 -7.78 22.30 -0.15
N TRP A 20 -9.03 22.13 -0.54
CA TRP A 20 -9.43 21.02 -1.39
C TRP A 20 -8.75 21.09 -2.77
N THR A 21 -8.79 22.25 -3.43
CA THR A 21 -8.20 22.41 -4.76
C THR A 21 -6.68 22.27 -4.75
N TRP A 22 -6.01 22.92 -3.79
CA TRP A 22 -4.55 22.78 -3.65
C TRP A 22 -4.14 21.38 -3.19
N GLY A 23 -4.92 20.75 -2.32
CA GLY A 23 -4.72 19.34 -1.98
C GLY A 23 -4.71 18.44 -3.21
N ARG A 24 -5.65 18.65 -4.14
CA ARG A 24 -5.71 17.93 -5.42
C ARG A 24 -4.50 18.23 -6.33
N ALA A 25 -4.04 19.47 -6.35
CA ALA A 25 -2.85 19.86 -7.11
C ALA A 25 -1.58 19.17 -6.59
N LEU A 26 -1.44 19.02 -5.26
CA LEU A 26 -0.26 18.41 -4.64
C LEU A 26 -0.01 16.96 -5.05
N HIS A 27 -1.06 16.20 -5.42
CA HIS A 27 -0.93 14.85 -5.98
C HIS A 27 -0.17 14.78 -7.32
N LEU A 28 0.19 15.94 -7.91
CA LEU A 28 0.91 16.04 -9.18
C LEU A 28 2.29 16.73 -9.06
N MET A 29 2.53 17.49 -7.98
CA MET A 29 3.58 18.52 -7.95
C MET A 29 5.02 18.00 -7.88
N ASP A 30 5.26 16.81 -7.35
CA ASP A 30 6.59 16.16 -7.27
C ASP A 30 6.66 14.87 -8.13
N GLY A 31 5.77 14.80 -9.11
CA GLY A 31 5.41 13.58 -9.80
C GLY A 31 3.99 13.16 -9.45
N PRO A 32 3.23 12.60 -10.40
CA PRO A 32 1.95 12.01 -10.08
C PRO A 32 2.09 10.92 -9.01
N ASP A 33 1.10 10.80 -8.11
CA ASP A 33 1.03 9.74 -7.09
C ASP A 33 1.39 8.34 -7.63
N GLU A 34 1.04 8.02 -8.86
CA GLU A 34 1.32 6.74 -9.50
C GLU A 34 2.83 6.47 -9.63
N VAL A 35 3.64 7.51 -9.84
CA VAL A 35 5.11 7.40 -9.90
C VAL A 35 5.68 7.11 -8.51
N HIS A 36 5.15 7.78 -7.48
CA HIS A 36 5.53 7.51 -6.10
C HIS A 36 5.14 6.09 -5.68
N LEU A 37 3.90 5.67 -5.94
CA LEU A 37 3.40 4.32 -5.67
C LEU A 37 4.19 3.25 -6.42
N ARG A 38 4.55 3.49 -7.68
CA ARG A 38 5.39 2.57 -8.45
C ARG A 38 6.77 2.37 -7.81
N THR A 39 7.35 3.43 -7.25
CA THR A 39 8.65 3.37 -6.59
C THR A 39 8.58 2.50 -5.33
N VAL A 40 7.57 2.71 -4.49
CA VAL A 40 7.30 1.88 -3.31
C VAL A 40 7.05 0.43 -3.74
N ALA A 41 6.20 0.19 -4.74
CA ALA A 41 5.88 -1.15 -5.23
C ALA A 41 7.13 -1.92 -5.71
N ARG A 42 8.07 -1.25 -6.40
CA ARG A 42 9.33 -1.88 -6.81
C ARG A 42 10.15 -2.36 -5.62
N TYR A 43 10.22 -1.57 -4.56
CA TYR A 43 10.94 -1.93 -3.33
C TYR A 43 10.28 -3.12 -2.64
N GLU A 44 8.96 -3.06 -2.45
CA GLU A 44 8.19 -4.14 -1.83
C GLU A 44 8.28 -5.45 -2.61
N LEU A 45 8.20 -5.41 -3.95
CA LEU A 45 8.35 -6.60 -4.79
C LEU A 45 9.76 -7.20 -4.71
N ALA A 46 10.80 -6.39 -4.59
CA ALA A 46 12.17 -6.89 -4.41
C ALA A 46 12.31 -7.61 -3.05
N GLN A 47 11.76 -7.04 -1.98
CA GLN A 47 11.74 -7.66 -0.65
C GLN A 47 10.93 -8.97 -0.65
N ALA A 48 9.75 -8.96 -1.28
CA ALA A 48 8.92 -10.15 -1.40
C ALA A 48 9.64 -11.29 -2.14
N ARG A 49 10.38 -10.98 -3.22
CA ARG A 49 11.22 -11.96 -3.93
C ARG A 49 12.32 -12.52 -3.04
N ALA A 50 13.00 -11.69 -2.27
CA ALA A 50 14.06 -12.14 -1.36
C ALA A 50 13.52 -13.04 -0.24
N ARG A 51 12.28 -12.82 0.20
CA ARG A 51 11.60 -13.65 1.23
C ARG A 51 10.86 -14.85 0.67
N MET A 52 10.82 -15.03 -0.66
CA MET A 52 10.10 -16.14 -1.28
C MET A 52 10.66 -17.48 -0.82
N GLY A 53 9.80 -18.36 -0.32
CA GLY A 53 10.22 -19.69 0.17
C GLY A 53 10.82 -19.71 1.58
N THR A 54 10.93 -18.57 2.27
CA THR A 54 11.41 -18.53 3.67
C THR A 54 10.57 -19.40 4.61
N THR A 55 9.29 -19.54 4.35
CA THR A 55 8.37 -20.38 5.12
C THR A 55 8.28 -21.82 4.61
N ALA A 56 9.00 -22.17 3.53
CA ALA A 56 8.93 -23.50 2.92
C ALA A 56 9.36 -24.63 3.86
N ALA A 57 10.31 -24.36 4.77
CA ALA A 57 10.76 -25.33 5.77
C ALA A 57 9.66 -25.77 6.74
N TYR A 58 8.59 -24.98 6.89
CA TYR A 58 7.46 -25.28 7.79
C TYR A 58 6.25 -25.87 7.06
N PHE A 59 6.30 -25.96 5.73
CA PHE A 59 5.31 -26.71 4.97
C PHE A 59 5.71 -28.19 4.96
N THR A 60 5.43 -28.88 6.07
CA THR A 60 5.40 -30.35 6.06
C THR A 60 4.10 -30.79 5.42
N THR A 61 4.17 -31.53 4.31
CA THR A 61 2.95 -32.09 3.70
C THR A 61 2.39 -33.24 4.56
N PRO A 62 1.09 -33.55 4.49
CA PRO A 62 0.51 -34.70 5.17
C PRO A 62 1.23 -36.02 4.83
N GLU A 63 1.72 -36.15 3.60
CA GLU A 63 2.49 -37.31 3.15
C GLU A 63 3.88 -37.37 3.81
N GLN A 64 4.52 -36.22 4.02
CA GLN A 64 5.81 -36.15 4.73
C GLN A 64 5.68 -36.47 6.22
N LEU A 65 4.55 -36.16 6.85
CA LEU A 65 4.24 -36.59 8.21
C LEU A 65 4.06 -38.11 8.33
N GLN A 66 3.61 -38.77 7.26
CA GLN A 66 3.38 -40.22 7.22
C GLN A 66 4.62 -41.02 6.80
N ALA A 67 5.64 -40.36 6.25
CA ALA A 67 6.87 -41.02 5.85
C ALA A 67 7.65 -41.52 7.09
N PRO A 68 8.19 -42.76 7.08
CA PRO A 68 8.99 -43.26 8.19
C PRO A 68 10.21 -42.35 8.40
N PRO A 69 10.54 -41.99 9.66
CA PRO A 69 11.62 -41.04 9.94
C PRO A 69 12.95 -41.59 9.45
N ARG A 70 13.62 -40.87 8.54
CA ARG A 70 15.00 -41.16 8.14
C ARG A 70 15.94 -40.65 9.22
N ILE A 71 16.12 -41.46 10.26
CA ILE A 71 17.17 -41.27 11.27
C ILE A 71 18.38 -42.07 10.77
N ARG A 72 19.50 -41.39 10.51
CA ARG A 72 20.81 -42.03 10.28
C ARG A 72 21.56 -42.19 11.58
#